data_AF-A0A7K2HXM6-F1
#
_entry.id   AF-A0A7K2HXM6-F1
#
_cell.length_a   1.000
_cell.length_b   1.000
_cell.length_c   1.000
_cell.angle_alpha   90.00
_cell.angle_beta   90.00
_cell.angle_gamma   90.00
#
_symmetry.space_group_name_H-M   'P 1'
#
loop_
_entity.id
_entity.type
_entity.pdbx_description
1 polymer ?
#
loop_
_entity_poly.entity_id
_entity_poly.type
_entity_poly.pdbx_seq_one_letter_code
_entity_poly.pdbx_strand_id
1 'polypeptide(L)'
;MADLSLPDLPTWLVICSWTSVALGIVCAVVLVVDLVRRPQPMAVMNAVWPICALFGSVLWVGAYLAWGRAPQPRPSDDANRHSDHSSTEMAPLGLAPQPRPYSSSVFVGTSHCGAGCTVADLLVEWLIFAAPSVAVLGGMDWLFSDEIYAGWVIAYVAALIVGIGFQYFAIAPMNRDRGRLRNLRAAGRADVLSLTAWQIGMYGMMAIAQLAVFPAWLGGPVAINTPVFWAVMQLAMLTGFVTSFPVNWWLINAGVKEAM
;
A
#
# COMPACT_ATOMS: atom_id res chain seq x y z
N MET A 1 1.48 -4.80 -30.80
CA MET A 1 0.87 -3.51 -31.20
C MET A 1 1.70 -2.41 -30.56
N ALA A 2 1.83 -1.24 -31.18
CA ALA A 2 2.54 -0.13 -30.53
C ALA A 2 1.69 0.41 -29.37
N ASP A 3 2.34 0.78 -28.27
CA ASP A 3 1.66 1.40 -27.13
C ASP A 3 1.15 2.79 -27.50
N LEU A 4 -0.07 3.10 -27.07
CA LEU A 4 -0.69 4.40 -27.25
C LEU A 4 -0.02 5.43 -26.36
N SER A 5 0.35 6.54 -26.97
CA SER A 5 0.98 7.68 -26.33
C SER A 5 -0.02 8.82 -26.11
N LEU A 6 0.38 9.87 -25.39
CA LEU A 6 -0.50 11.00 -25.07
C LEU A 6 -1.30 11.59 -26.25
N PRO A 7 -0.73 11.79 -27.45
CA PRO A 7 -1.46 12.31 -28.62
C PRO A 7 -2.56 11.38 -29.15
N ASP A 8 -2.45 10.07 -28.88
CA ASP A 8 -3.38 9.06 -29.39
C ASP A 8 -4.64 8.93 -28.52
N LEU A 9 -4.66 9.58 -27.35
CA LEU A 9 -5.70 9.42 -26.33
C LEU A 9 -6.74 10.54 -26.37
N PRO A 10 -8.05 10.23 -26.17
CA PRO A 10 -9.09 11.24 -26.09
C PRO A 10 -8.81 12.28 -25.01
N THR A 11 -8.91 13.57 -25.34
CA THR A 11 -8.55 14.67 -24.42
C THR A 11 -9.33 14.63 -23.11
N TRP A 12 -10.62 14.28 -23.14
CA TRP A 12 -11.43 14.19 -21.94
C TRP A 12 -10.92 13.10 -20.98
N LEU A 13 -10.46 11.97 -21.52
CA LEU A 13 -9.92 10.86 -20.74
C LEU A 13 -8.62 11.29 -20.07
N VAL A 14 -7.73 11.94 -20.83
CA VAL A 14 -6.46 12.49 -20.32
C VAL A 14 -6.72 13.49 -19.19
N ILE A 15 -7.69 14.40 -19.34
CA ILE A 15 -8.05 15.38 -18.29
C ILE A 15 -8.59 14.68 -17.04
N CYS A 16 -9.51 13.73 -17.20
CA CYS A 16 -10.04 12.95 -16.07
C CYS A 16 -8.93 12.19 -15.34
N SER A 17 -8.03 11.55 -16.08
CA SER A 17 -6.90 10.82 -15.52
C SER A 17 -5.92 11.71 -14.77
N TRP A 18 -5.55 12.87 -15.33
CA TRP A 18 -4.73 13.86 -14.62
C TRP A 18 -5.40 14.36 -13.35
N THR A 19 -6.71 14.61 -13.41
CA THR A 19 -7.48 15.06 -12.24
C THR A 19 -7.44 14.00 -11.12
N SER A 20 -7.61 12.73 -11.47
CA SER A 20 -7.55 11.60 -10.53
C SER A 20 -6.17 11.44 -9.89
N VAL A 21 -5.11 11.50 -10.71
CA VAL A 21 -3.71 11.40 -10.22
C VAL A 21 -3.36 12.61 -9.34
N ALA A 22 -3.71 13.82 -9.78
CA ALA A 22 -3.47 15.04 -9.01
C ALA A 22 -4.21 15.01 -7.67
N LEU A 23 -5.46 14.53 -7.63
CA LEU A 23 -6.21 14.37 -6.39
C LEU A 23 -5.50 13.42 -5.42
N GLY A 24 -5.01 12.28 -5.91
CA GLY A 24 -4.23 11.32 -5.11
C GLY A 24 -2.96 11.95 -4.52
N ILE A 25 -2.21 12.71 -5.34
CA ILE A 25 -1.01 13.43 -4.90
C ILE A 25 -1.36 14.47 -3.83
N VAL A 26 -2.39 15.28 -4.04
CA VAL A 26 -2.84 16.29 -3.06
C VAL A 26 -3.23 15.62 -1.74
N CYS A 27 -3.97 14.51 -1.80
CA CYS A 27 -4.33 13.73 -0.62
C CYS A 27 -3.09 13.20 0.12
N ALA A 28 -2.13 12.63 -0.60
CA ALA A 28 -0.87 12.15 -0.02
C ALA A 28 -0.09 13.29 0.67
N VAL A 29 0.01 14.46 0.04
CA VAL A 29 0.66 15.65 0.62
C VAL A 29 -0.04 16.11 1.89
N VAL A 30 -1.38 16.16 1.89
CA VAL A 30 -2.17 16.52 3.08
C VAL A 30 -1.89 15.56 4.24
N LEU A 31 -1.82 14.26 3.96
CA LEU A 31 -1.49 13.26 4.99
C LEU A 31 -0.05 13.40 5.49
N VAL A 32 0.93 13.64 4.62
CA VAL A 32 2.32 13.90 5.03
C VAL A 32 2.39 15.11 5.97
N VAL A 33 1.72 16.21 5.63
CA VAL A 33 1.70 17.42 6.47
C VAL A 33 1.10 17.15 7.85
N ASP A 34 0.03 16.36 7.94
CA ASP A 34 -0.56 16.00 9.23
C ASP A 34 0.34 15.04 10.03
N LEU A 35 0.97 14.07 9.37
CA LEU A 35 1.86 13.08 9.99
C LEU A 35 3.17 13.69 10.50
N VAL A 36 3.68 14.73 9.85
CA VAL A 36 4.83 15.51 10.37
C VAL A 36 4.47 16.22 11.68
N ARG A 37 3.21 16.66 11.83
CA ARG A 37 2.71 17.29 13.05
C ARG A 37 2.29 16.27 14.11
N ARG A 38 1.88 15.07 13.69
CA ARG A 38 1.35 13.99 14.54
C ARG A 38 1.89 12.64 14.08
N PRO A 39 3.16 12.33 14.39
CA PRO A 39 3.78 11.09 13.96
C PRO A 39 3.08 9.88 14.60
N GLN A 40 2.99 8.81 13.83
CA GLN A 40 2.42 7.54 14.27
C GLN A 40 3.35 6.82 15.25
N PRO A 41 2.80 6.12 16.26
CA PRO A 41 3.60 5.26 17.14
C PRO A 41 4.35 4.17 16.37
N MET A 42 3.74 3.61 15.32
CA MET A 42 4.39 2.70 14.37
C MET A 42 4.95 3.51 13.20
N ALA A 43 6.27 3.67 13.15
CA ALA A 43 6.94 4.54 12.17
C ALA A 43 6.58 4.21 10.71
N VAL A 44 6.41 2.92 10.37
CA VAL A 44 6.02 2.46 9.03
C VAL A 44 4.69 3.06 8.59
N MET A 45 3.74 3.25 9.51
CA MET A 45 2.44 3.84 9.19
C MET A 45 2.54 5.30 8.73
N ASN A 46 3.61 6.02 9.08
CA ASN A 46 3.85 7.37 8.53
C ASN A 46 4.07 7.34 7.01
N ALA A 47 4.56 6.23 6.45
CA ALA A 47 4.74 6.05 5.02
C ALA A 47 3.49 5.41 4.37
N VAL A 48 2.88 4.43 5.02
CA VAL A 48 1.71 3.69 4.49
C VAL A 48 0.54 4.62 4.17
N TRP A 49 0.19 5.53 5.08
CA TRP A 49 -0.97 6.41 4.89
C TRP A 49 -0.85 7.30 3.63
N PRO A 50 0.23 8.07 3.42
CA PRO A 50 0.42 8.82 2.18
C PRO A 50 0.49 7.96 0.93
N ILE A 51 1.18 6.81 0.97
CA ILE A 51 1.33 5.94 -0.19
C ILE A 51 -0.04 5.42 -0.63
N CYS A 52 -0.85 4.94 0.30
CA CYS A 52 -2.18 4.46 -0.04
C CYS A 52 -3.13 5.58 -0.49
N ALA A 53 -2.91 6.82 -0.07
CA ALA A 53 -3.68 7.96 -0.58
C ALA A 53 -3.40 8.24 -2.07
N LEU A 54 -2.29 7.76 -2.64
CA LEU A 54 -2.04 7.90 -4.09
C LEU A 54 -3.09 7.17 -4.94
N PHE A 55 -3.59 6.02 -4.49
CA PHE A 55 -4.67 5.30 -5.19
C PHE A 55 -6.03 5.46 -4.52
N GLY A 56 -6.06 5.47 -3.19
CA GLY A 56 -7.28 5.61 -2.39
C GLY A 56 -7.84 7.03 -2.34
N SER A 57 -7.01 8.03 -2.64
CA SER A 57 -7.36 9.45 -2.64
C SER A 57 -8.14 9.86 -1.37
N VAL A 58 -9.27 10.55 -1.54
CA VAL A 58 -10.14 11.02 -0.45
C VAL A 58 -10.66 9.91 0.47
N LEU A 59 -10.82 8.68 -0.02
CA LEU A 59 -11.27 7.55 0.82
C LEU A 59 -10.24 7.22 1.89
N TRP A 60 -8.94 7.25 1.54
CA TRP A 60 -7.86 6.98 2.48
C TRP A 60 -7.61 8.14 3.44
N VAL A 61 -7.87 9.38 3.01
CA VAL A 61 -7.89 10.52 3.93
C VAL A 61 -9.00 10.35 4.97
N GLY A 62 -10.21 9.97 4.54
CA GLY A 62 -11.32 9.69 5.46
C GLY A 62 -10.99 8.56 6.45
N ALA A 63 -10.45 7.45 5.96
CA ALA A 63 -10.02 6.32 6.80
C ALA A 63 -8.89 6.72 7.78
N TYR A 64 -7.93 7.52 7.33
CA TYR A 64 -6.89 8.08 8.18
C TYR A 64 -7.49 8.92 9.32
N LEU A 65 -8.39 9.86 9.00
CA LEU A 65 -9.00 10.71 10.01
C LEU A 65 -9.85 9.92 11.01
N ALA A 66 -10.51 8.85 10.56
CA ALA A 66 -11.38 8.01 11.41
C ALA A 66 -10.60 7.03 12.30
N TRP A 67 -9.58 6.36 11.77
CA TRP A 67 -8.93 5.21 12.43
C TRP A 67 -7.42 5.34 12.60
N GLY A 68 -6.78 6.14 11.76
CA GLY A 68 -5.33 6.25 11.66
C GLY A 68 -4.71 7.44 12.40
N ARG A 69 -5.42 8.55 12.60
CA ARG A 69 -4.85 9.80 13.10
C ARG A 69 -4.48 9.70 14.58
N ALA A 70 -3.22 9.96 14.91
CA ALA A 70 -2.76 9.96 16.29
C ALA A 70 -3.37 11.13 17.10
N PRO A 71 -3.62 10.95 18.41
CA PRO A 71 -4.01 12.04 19.30
C PRO A 71 -3.00 13.19 19.25
N GLN A 72 -3.46 14.43 19.53
CA GLN A 72 -2.52 15.55 19.65
C GLN A 72 -1.53 15.27 20.79
N PRO A 73 -0.22 15.55 20.59
CA PRO A 73 0.71 15.66 21.71
C PRO A 73 0.14 16.71 22.67
N ARG A 74 -0.22 16.31 23.89
CA ARG A 74 -0.60 17.28 24.92
C ARG A 74 0.65 18.11 25.27
N PRO A 75 0.53 19.44 25.41
CA PRO A 75 1.59 20.22 26.02
C PRO A 75 1.94 19.60 27.37
N SER A 76 3.22 19.38 27.62
CA SER A 76 3.70 18.96 28.94
C SER A 76 3.38 20.06 29.94
N ASP A 77 2.44 19.80 30.84
CA ASP A 77 2.39 20.50 32.12
C ASP A 77 3.61 20.04 32.95
N ASP A 78 4.79 20.51 32.56
CA ASP A 78 5.99 20.44 33.38
C ASP A 78 5.93 21.56 34.42
N ALA A 79 5.19 21.29 35.49
CA ALA A 79 5.46 21.91 36.78
C ALA A 79 5.10 20.92 37.89
N ASN A 80 6.15 20.23 38.36
CA ASN A 80 6.26 19.67 39.69
C ASN A 80 5.70 18.25 39.90
N ARG A 81 6.58 17.24 39.83
CA ARG A 81 6.63 16.21 40.89
C ARG A 81 7.96 15.45 40.87
N HIS A 82 8.66 15.62 41.99
CA HIS A 82 9.83 14.86 42.41
C HIS A 82 9.59 13.35 42.40
N SER A 83 10.69 12.64 42.18
CA SER A 83 10.92 11.24 42.52
C SER A 83 10.20 10.77 43.78
N ASP A 84 9.38 9.72 43.67
CA ASP A 84 9.35 8.65 44.67
C ASP A 84 8.70 7.37 44.13
N HIS A 85 9.35 6.24 44.42
CA HIS A 85 8.85 4.90 44.18
C HIS A 85 7.78 4.54 45.23
N SER A 86 6.49 4.57 44.87
CA SER A 86 5.48 3.71 45.51
C SER A 86 4.15 3.74 44.75
N SER A 87 3.66 2.54 44.47
CA SER A 87 2.28 2.12 44.21
C SER A 87 1.14 3.13 44.43
N THR A 88 0.19 3.11 43.48
CA THR A 88 -1.25 3.45 43.62
C THR A 88 -1.65 4.90 43.33
N GLU A 89 -1.80 5.23 42.04
CA GLU A 89 -2.81 6.21 41.63
C GLU A 89 -3.68 5.57 40.54
N MET A 90 -4.93 5.28 40.93
CA MET A 90 -5.91 4.56 40.14
C MET A 90 -6.42 5.44 39.02
N ALA A 91 -6.11 5.06 37.77
CA ALA A 91 -6.90 5.48 36.62
C ALA A 91 -8.38 5.17 36.90
N PRO A 92 -9.32 6.09 36.62
CA PRO A 92 -10.73 5.82 36.84
C PRO A 92 -11.13 4.59 35.99
N LEU A 93 -11.64 3.58 36.69
CA LEU A 93 -12.21 2.32 36.22
C LEU A 93 -12.10 2.02 34.71
N GLY A 94 -11.20 1.08 34.37
CA GLY A 94 -11.61 -0.05 33.53
C GLY A 94 -11.84 0.18 32.03
N LEU A 95 -11.18 1.16 31.39
CA LEU A 95 -11.06 1.13 29.93
C LEU A 95 -9.67 0.61 29.54
N ALA A 96 -9.59 -0.70 29.27
CA ALA A 96 -8.59 -1.19 28.33
C ALA A 96 -8.66 -0.29 27.06
N PRO A 97 -7.53 -0.02 26.37
CA PRO A 97 -7.60 0.66 25.08
C PRO A 97 -8.69 -0.02 24.26
N GLN A 98 -9.77 0.71 23.95
CA GLN A 98 -10.93 0.14 23.26
C GLN A 98 -10.39 -0.58 22.02
N PRO A 99 -10.56 -1.92 21.92
CA PRO A 99 -10.03 -2.66 20.80
C PRO A 99 -10.64 -2.06 19.54
N ARG A 100 -9.79 -1.60 18.62
CA ARG A 100 -10.22 -1.08 17.32
C ARG A 100 -11.21 -2.10 16.71
N PRO A 101 -12.32 -1.64 16.09
CA PRO A 101 -13.23 -2.56 15.41
C PRO A 101 -12.43 -3.46 14.47
N TYR A 102 -12.71 -4.76 14.49
CA TYR A 102 -11.91 -5.76 13.77
C TYR A 102 -11.67 -5.37 12.30
N SER A 103 -12.72 -4.88 11.62
CA SER A 103 -12.65 -4.40 10.23
C SER A 103 -11.65 -3.27 10.01
N SER A 104 -11.49 -2.36 10.97
CA SER A 104 -10.51 -1.27 10.90
C SER A 104 -9.07 -1.79 11.01
N SER A 105 -8.84 -2.84 11.81
CA SER A 105 -7.52 -3.49 11.88
C SER A 105 -7.20 -4.24 10.58
N VAL A 106 -8.18 -4.95 10.01
CA VAL A 106 -8.03 -5.58 8.68
C VAL A 106 -7.75 -4.53 7.62
N PHE A 107 -8.45 -3.39 7.64
CA PHE A 107 -8.24 -2.28 6.71
C PHE A 107 -6.80 -1.74 6.78
N VAL A 108 -6.31 -1.48 8.00
CA VAL A 108 -4.94 -0.98 8.20
C VAL A 108 -3.91 -2.02 7.76
N GLY A 109 -4.10 -3.30 8.13
CA GLY A 109 -3.22 -4.39 7.72
C GLY A 109 -3.21 -4.64 6.20
N THR A 110 -4.35 -4.43 5.54
CA THR A 110 -4.48 -4.51 4.08
C THR A 110 -3.81 -3.32 3.40
N SER A 111 -3.99 -2.11 3.95
CA SER A 111 -3.32 -0.89 3.46
C SER A 111 -1.80 -1.01 3.55
N HIS A 112 -1.30 -1.63 4.61
CA HIS A 112 0.14 -1.85 4.79
C HIS A 112 0.74 -2.73 3.66
N CYS A 113 0.08 -3.83 3.30
CA CYS A 113 0.47 -4.69 2.17
C CYS A 113 0.37 -3.92 0.83
N GLY A 114 -0.74 -3.19 0.65
CA GLY A 114 -0.98 -2.35 -0.52
C GLY A 114 0.08 -1.29 -0.73
N ALA A 115 0.53 -0.62 0.34
CA ALA A 115 1.60 0.37 0.26
C ALA A 115 2.92 -0.22 -0.25
N GLY A 116 3.27 -1.44 0.19
CA GLY A 116 4.45 -2.14 -0.30
C GLY A 116 4.35 -2.46 -1.80
N CYS A 117 3.18 -2.92 -2.25
CA CYS A 117 2.92 -3.16 -3.68
C CYS A 117 2.99 -1.85 -4.49
N THR A 118 2.32 -0.78 -4.04
CA THR A 118 2.35 0.53 -4.71
C THR A 118 3.77 1.06 -4.89
N VAL A 119 4.62 0.95 -3.86
CA VAL A 119 6.03 1.35 -3.97
C VAL A 119 6.78 0.50 -5.00
N ALA A 120 6.59 -0.82 -4.96
CA ALA A 120 7.23 -1.73 -5.90
C ALA A 120 6.80 -1.46 -7.34
N ASP A 121 5.51 -1.32 -7.61
CA ASP A 121 4.98 -1.06 -8.95
C ASP A 121 5.44 0.32 -9.46
N LEU A 122 5.41 1.37 -8.63
CA LEU A 122 5.98 2.66 -9.01
C LEU A 122 7.45 2.55 -9.43
N LEU A 123 8.26 1.82 -8.66
CA LEU A 123 9.69 1.69 -8.98
C LEU A 123 9.94 0.80 -10.21
N VAL A 124 9.25 -0.34 -10.30
CA VAL A 124 9.48 -1.33 -11.37
C VAL A 124 8.96 -0.82 -12.70
N GLU A 125 7.76 -0.24 -12.75
CA GLU A 125 7.19 0.27 -14.01
C GLU A 125 8.05 1.40 -14.59
N TRP A 126 8.51 2.33 -13.75
CA TRP A 126 9.43 3.39 -14.19
C TRP A 126 10.81 2.85 -14.56
N LEU A 127 11.31 1.81 -13.88
CA LEU A 127 12.59 1.18 -14.21
C LEU A 127 12.54 0.47 -15.56
N ILE A 128 11.48 -0.29 -15.83
CA ILE A 128 11.28 -0.98 -17.11
C ILE A 128 11.10 0.05 -18.22
N PHE A 129 10.30 1.10 -18.00
CA PHE A 129 10.15 2.19 -18.96
C PHE A 129 11.49 2.87 -19.31
N ALA A 130 12.35 3.12 -18.31
CA ALA A 130 13.65 3.75 -18.52
C ALA A 130 14.72 2.80 -19.10
N ALA A 131 14.63 1.50 -18.78
CA ALA A 131 15.56 0.47 -19.21
C ALA A 131 14.81 -0.83 -19.55
N PRO A 132 14.22 -0.94 -20.77
CA PRO A 132 13.40 -2.10 -21.16
C PRO A 132 14.14 -3.44 -21.10
N SER A 133 15.47 -3.42 -21.19
CA SER A 133 16.32 -4.63 -21.05
C SER A 133 16.19 -5.29 -19.67
N VAL A 134 15.73 -4.56 -18.65
CA VAL A 134 15.44 -5.13 -17.32
C VAL A 134 14.33 -6.18 -17.40
N ALA A 135 13.40 -6.08 -18.36
CA ALA A 135 12.32 -7.06 -18.55
C ALA A 135 12.83 -8.48 -18.83
N VAL A 136 14.07 -8.65 -19.33
CA VAL A 136 14.70 -9.96 -19.52
C VAL A 136 14.80 -10.73 -18.19
N LEU A 137 15.04 -10.04 -17.07
CA LEU A 137 15.05 -10.65 -15.74
C LEU A 137 13.68 -11.24 -15.35
N GLY A 138 12.62 -10.65 -15.87
CA GLY A 138 11.24 -11.06 -15.66
C GLY A 138 10.77 -12.18 -16.57
N GLY A 139 11.56 -12.57 -17.57
CA GLY A 139 11.16 -13.60 -18.53
C GLY A 139 11.07 -13.14 -19.98
N MET A 140 11.35 -11.87 -20.30
CA MET A 140 11.25 -11.40 -21.68
C MET A 140 12.18 -12.21 -22.60
N ASP A 141 11.64 -12.62 -23.76
CA ASP A 141 12.28 -13.42 -24.82
C ASP A 141 12.55 -14.90 -24.51
N TRP A 142 12.53 -15.34 -23.24
CA TRP A 142 12.77 -16.75 -22.88
C TRP A 142 11.59 -17.44 -22.18
N LEU A 143 10.67 -16.67 -21.60
CA LEU A 143 9.45 -17.16 -20.95
C LEU A 143 8.19 -16.46 -21.48
N PHE A 144 8.27 -15.16 -21.76
CA PHE A 144 7.16 -14.34 -22.23
C PHE A 144 7.53 -13.59 -23.51
N SER A 145 6.56 -13.47 -24.40
CA SER A 145 6.66 -12.65 -25.61
C SER A 145 6.22 -11.20 -25.38
N ASP A 146 5.37 -10.95 -24.38
CA ASP A 146 4.86 -9.62 -24.06
C ASP A 146 5.53 -9.06 -22.80
N GLU A 147 6.02 -7.83 -22.91
CA GLU A 147 6.75 -7.11 -21.85
C GLU A 147 5.93 -6.97 -20.57
N ILE A 148 4.60 -6.85 -20.70
CA ILE A 148 3.68 -6.71 -19.57
C ILE A 148 3.80 -7.86 -18.56
N TYR A 149 3.92 -9.11 -19.03
CA TYR A 149 4.00 -10.27 -18.16
C TYR A 149 5.37 -10.36 -17.48
N ALA A 150 6.44 -10.04 -18.22
CA ALA A 150 7.78 -9.97 -17.66
C ALA A 150 7.86 -8.90 -16.56
N GLY A 151 7.26 -7.74 -16.79
CA GLY A 151 7.14 -6.68 -15.80
C GLY A 151 6.42 -7.14 -14.53
N TRP A 152 5.29 -7.84 -14.66
CA TRP A 152 4.54 -8.36 -13.52
C TRP A 152 5.31 -9.37 -12.67
N VAL A 153 6.20 -10.18 -13.26
CA VAL A 153 7.08 -11.07 -12.49
C VAL A 153 8.06 -10.27 -11.65
N ILE A 154 8.70 -9.27 -12.24
CA ILE A 154 9.66 -8.41 -11.53
C ILE A 154 8.94 -7.63 -10.42
N ALA A 155 7.80 -7.03 -10.74
CA ALA A 155 6.96 -6.29 -9.82
C ALA A 155 6.47 -7.16 -8.66
N TYR A 156 6.09 -8.42 -8.93
CA TYR A 156 5.67 -9.36 -7.90
C TYR A 156 6.81 -9.68 -6.92
N VAL A 157 8.01 -9.95 -7.43
CA VAL A 157 9.19 -10.22 -6.59
C VAL A 157 9.59 -8.98 -5.79
N ALA A 158 9.61 -7.80 -6.42
CA ALA A 158 9.89 -6.54 -5.76
C ALA A 158 8.86 -6.24 -4.66
N ALA A 159 7.57 -6.44 -4.94
CA ALA A 159 6.48 -6.26 -3.99
C ALA A 159 6.64 -7.20 -2.79
N LEU A 160 6.98 -8.47 -3.00
CA LEU A 160 7.27 -9.41 -1.89
C LEU A 160 8.44 -8.93 -1.03
N ILE A 161 9.52 -8.45 -1.63
CA ILE A 161 10.69 -7.95 -0.88
C ILE A 161 10.29 -6.73 -0.04
N VAL A 162 9.62 -5.75 -0.65
CA VAL A 162 9.21 -4.51 0.02
C VAL A 162 8.16 -4.80 1.10
N GLY A 163 7.14 -5.60 0.79
CA GLY A 163 6.05 -5.96 1.69
C GLY A 163 6.54 -6.72 2.93
N ILE A 164 7.39 -7.74 2.75
CA ILE A 164 8.04 -8.45 3.86
C ILE A 164 8.90 -7.49 4.69
N GLY A 165 9.60 -6.55 4.03
CA GLY A 165 10.37 -5.51 4.70
C GLY A 165 9.50 -4.62 5.59
N PHE A 166 8.40 -4.09 5.06
CA PHE A 166 7.45 -3.27 5.82
C PHE A 166 6.89 -4.07 7.00
N GLN A 167 6.52 -5.34 6.77
CA GLN A 167 5.89 -6.17 7.79
C GLN A 167 6.88 -6.54 8.90
N TYR A 168 8.15 -6.73 8.55
CA TYR A 168 9.22 -6.90 9.52
C TYR A 168 9.35 -5.68 10.42
N PHE A 169 9.35 -4.46 9.85
CA PHE A 169 9.45 -3.22 10.64
C PHE A 169 8.20 -2.93 11.48
N ALA A 170 7.03 -3.48 11.12
CA ALA A 170 5.84 -3.47 11.96
C ALA A 170 5.92 -4.48 13.12
N ILE A 171 6.36 -5.71 12.86
CA ILE A 171 6.38 -6.81 13.84
C ILE A 171 7.55 -6.72 14.83
N ALA A 172 8.74 -6.35 14.36
CA ALA A 172 9.96 -6.38 15.18
C ALA A 172 9.89 -5.51 16.44
N PRO A 173 9.30 -4.30 16.43
CA PRO A 173 9.10 -3.50 17.64
C PRO A 173 8.13 -4.13 18.65
N MET A 174 7.13 -4.87 18.17
CA MET A 174 6.12 -5.53 19.01
C MET A 174 6.66 -6.80 19.68
N ASN A 175 7.66 -7.43 19.06
CA ASN A 175 8.17 -8.74 19.45
C ASN A 175 9.70 -8.77 19.50
N ARG A 176 10.28 -7.91 20.34
CA ARG A 176 11.74 -7.77 20.46
C ARG A 176 12.44 -9.06 20.89
N ASP A 177 11.74 -9.89 21.64
CA ASP A 177 12.30 -11.09 22.29
C ASP A 177 12.29 -12.32 21.36
N ARG A 178 11.51 -12.30 20.28
CA ARG A 178 11.37 -13.44 19.35
C ARG A 178 12.63 -13.67 18.49
N GLY A 179 13.55 -12.70 18.43
CA GLY A 179 14.78 -12.77 17.62
C GLY A 179 14.55 -12.46 16.13
N ARG A 180 15.58 -11.92 15.46
CA ARG A 180 15.47 -11.34 14.10
C ARG A 180 14.91 -12.33 13.06
N LEU A 181 15.40 -13.56 13.03
CA LEU A 181 15.00 -14.56 12.03
C LEU A 181 13.55 -15.02 12.19
N ARG A 182 13.05 -15.13 13.44
CA ARG A 182 11.65 -15.51 13.69
C ARG A 182 10.71 -14.38 13.31
N ASN A 183 11.08 -13.13 13.56
CA ASN A 183 10.31 -11.96 13.11
C ASN A 183 10.27 -11.87 11.57
N LEU A 184 11.36 -12.17 10.89
CA LEU A 184 11.37 -12.23 9.42
C LEU A 184 10.47 -13.36 8.89
N ARG A 185 10.51 -14.54 9.51
CA ARG A 185 9.63 -15.66 9.12
C ARG A 185 8.16 -15.35 9.39
N ALA A 186 7.85 -14.65 10.48
CA ALA A 186 6.50 -14.19 10.79
C ALA A 186 6.02 -13.16 9.76
N ALA A 187 6.87 -12.19 9.41
CA ALA A 187 6.59 -11.20 8.37
C ALA A 187 6.29 -11.86 7.02
N GLY A 188 7.13 -12.81 6.59
CA GLY A 188 6.91 -13.57 5.36
C GLY A 188 5.59 -14.33 5.35
N ARG A 189 5.27 -15.06 6.43
CA ARG A 189 4.00 -15.80 6.54
C ARG A 189 2.77 -14.90 6.54
N ALA A 190 2.88 -13.73 7.17
CA ALA A 190 1.79 -12.77 7.27
C ALA A 190 1.54 -12.04 5.94
N ASP A 191 2.56 -11.87 5.10
CA ASP A 191 2.46 -11.00 3.92
C ASP A 191 2.31 -11.76 2.60
N VAL A 192 2.93 -12.94 2.42
CA VAL A 192 2.91 -13.68 1.14
C VAL A 192 1.49 -13.91 0.63
N LEU A 193 0.61 -14.48 1.46
CA LEU A 193 -0.73 -14.83 0.98
C LEU A 193 -1.59 -13.57 0.70
N SER A 194 -1.50 -12.54 1.56
CA SER A 194 -2.22 -11.29 1.32
C SER A 194 -1.72 -10.55 0.09
N LEU A 195 -0.41 -10.57 -0.16
CA LEU A 195 0.21 -9.94 -1.30
C LEU A 195 -0.11 -10.69 -2.59
N THR A 196 -0.07 -12.02 -2.59
CA THR A 196 -0.53 -12.81 -3.74
C THR A 196 -1.99 -12.49 -4.08
N ALA A 197 -2.87 -12.40 -3.08
CA ALA A 197 -4.26 -12.03 -3.30
C ALA A 197 -4.42 -10.60 -3.83
N TRP A 198 -3.61 -9.66 -3.35
CA TRP A 198 -3.56 -8.29 -3.90
C TRP A 198 -3.19 -8.31 -5.37
N GLN A 199 -2.11 -9.01 -5.71
CA GLN A 199 -1.57 -9.04 -7.05
C GLN A 199 -2.50 -9.72 -8.05
N ILE A 200 -3.24 -10.75 -7.63
CA ILE A 200 -4.31 -11.34 -8.47
C ILE A 200 -5.37 -10.29 -8.83
N GLY A 201 -5.82 -9.48 -7.87
CA GLY A 201 -6.84 -8.45 -8.12
C GLY A 201 -6.31 -7.29 -8.96
N MET A 202 -5.08 -6.85 -8.68
CA MET A 202 -4.45 -5.73 -9.37
C MET A 202 -4.04 -6.10 -10.80
N TYR A 203 -3.30 -7.19 -10.99
CA TYR A 203 -2.94 -7.68 -12.33
C TYR A 203 -4.16 -8.09 -13.12
N GLY A 204 -5.19 -8.66 -12.48
CA GLY A 204 -6.45 -8.96 -13.14
C GLY A 204 -7.11 -7.71 -13.74
N MET A 205 -7.18 -6.62 -12.97
CA MET A 205 -7.74 -5.35 -13.46
C MET A 205 -6.85 -4.73 -14.56
N MET A 206 -5.53 -4.76 -14.40
CA MET A 206 -4.59 -4.28 -15.42
C MET A 206 -4.68 -5.11 -16.71
N ALA A 207 -4.84 -6.43 -16.62
CA ALA A 207 -5.03 -7.32 -17.76
C ALA A 207 -6.30 -6.96 -18.53
N ILE A 208 -7.43 -6.77 -17.82
CA ILE A 208 -8.70 -6.37 -18.42
C ILE A 208 -8.54 -5.03 -19.14
N ALA A 209 -7.90 -4.04 -18.50
CA ALA A 209 -7.72 -2.74 -19.10
C ALA A 209 -6.79 -2.77 -20.33
N GLN A 210 -5.57 -3.31 -20.17
CA GLN A 210 -4.51 -3.25 -21.17
C GLN A 210 -4.68 -4.24 -22.32
N LEU A 211 -5.28 -5.41 -22.08
CA LEU A 211 -5.38 -6.49 -23.07
C LEU A 211 -6.75 -6.59 -23.72
N ALA A 212 -7.81 -6.05 -23.09
CA ALA A 212 -9.16 -6.11 -23.62
C ALA A 212 -9.76 -4.72 -23.88
N VAL A 213 -9.88 -3.87 -22.86
CA VAL A 213 -10.63 -2.60 -22.96
C VAL A 213 -9.93 -1.59 -23.86
N PHE A 214 -8.65 -1.29 -23.62
CA PHE A 214 -7.92 -0.31 -24.44
C PHE A 214 -7.70 -0.79 -25.88
N PRO A 215 -7.31 -2.04 -26.15
CA PRO A 215 -7.24 -2.53 -27.53
C PRO A 215 -8.58 -2.46 -28.27
N ALA A 216 -9.69 -2.79 -27.60
CA ALA A 216 -11.02 -2.76 -28.22
C ALA A 216 -11.56 -1.33 -28.45
N TRP A 217 -11.23 -0.39 -27.56
CA TRP A 217 -11.82 0.95 -27.59
C TRP A 217 -10.91 2.03 -28.19
N LEU A 218 -9.59 1.90 -28.01
CA LEU A 218 -8.57 2.88 -28.41
C LEU A 218 -7.60 2.34 -29.47
N GLY A 219 -7.63 1.04 -29.77
CA GLY A 219 -6.80 0.43 -30.81
C GLY A 219 -5.41 -0.03 -30.35
N GLY A 220 -5.11 0.02 -29.05
CA GLY A 220 -3.85 -0.48 -28.49
C GLY A 220 -3.79 -0.41 -26.96
N PRO A 221 -2.79 -1.06 -26.33
CA PRO A 221 -2.48 -0.84 -24.92
C PRO A 221 -1.97 0.58 -24.68
N VAL A 222 -2.04 1.05 -23.45
CA VAL A 222 -1.68 2.42 -23.04
C VAL A 222 -0.31 2.43 -22.37
N ALA A 223 0.58 3.30 -22.85
CA ALA A 223 1.95 3.41 -22.37
C ALA A 223 2.05 3.90 -20.91
N ILE A 224 3.07 3.42 -20.20
CA ILE A 224 3.35 3.71 -18.77
C ILE A 224 3.49 5.21 -18.50
N ASN A 225 4.06 5.98 -19.44
CA ASN A 225 4.30 7.42 -19.29
C ASN A 225 3.06 8.29 -19.51
N THR A 226 1.85 7.71 -19.54
CA THR A 226 0.59 8.44 -19.70
C THR A 226 -0.18 8.50 -18.38
N PRO A 227 -0.94 9.58 -18.12
CA PRO A 227 -1.78 9.66 -16.92
C PRO A 227 -2.90 8.61 -16.93
N VAL A 228 -3.32 8.15 -18.11
CA VAL A 228 -4.37 7.15 -18.28
C VAL A 228 -3.93 5.80 -17.71
N PHE A 229 -2.68 5.39 -17.95
CA PHE A 229 -2.08 4.23 -17.31
C PHE A 229 -2.16 4.32 -15.79
N TRP A 230 -1.72 5.43 -15.21
CA TRP A 230 -1.69 5.62 -13.76
C TRP A 230 -3.08 5.73 -13.13
N ALA A 231 -4.05 6.33 -13.84
CA ALA A 231 -5.44 6.36 -13.38
C ALA A 231 -6.05 4.95 -13.33
N VAL A 232 -5.76 4.10 -14.32
CA VAL A 232 -6.17 2.68 -14.25
C VAL A 232 -5.39 1.93 -13.18
N MET A 233 -4.11 2.22 -12.97
CA MET A 233 -3.34 1.66 -11.87
C MET A 233 -3.99 2.00 -10.51
N GLN A 234 -4.54 3.21 -10.31
CA GLN A 234 -5.31 3.52 -9.09
C GLN A 234 -6.51 2.58 -8.90
N LEU A 235 -7.26 2.29 -9.98
CA LEU A 235 -8.37 1.35 -9.95
C LEU A 235 -7.89 -0.09 -9.69
N ALA A 236 -6.78 -0.49 -10.29
CA ALA A 236 -6.17 -1.80 -10.08
C ALA A 236 -5.68 -1.98 -8.63
N MET A 237 -5.14 -0.94 -8.01
CA MET A 237 -4.77 -0.97 -6.59
C MET A 237 -6.00 -1.12 -5.70
N LEU A 238 -7.13 -0.47 -6.05
CA LEU A 238 -8.39 -0.65 -5.34
C LEU A 238 -8.96 -2.07 -5.50
N THR A 239 -8.85 -2.68 -6.68
CA THR A 239 -9.26 -4.08 -6.86
C THR A 239 -8.35 -5.03 -6.09
N GLY A 240 -7.04 -4.79 -6.08
CA GLY A 240 -6.07 -5.50 -5.24
C GLY A 240 -6.37 -5.39 -3.75
N PHE A 241 -6.80 -4.21 -3.29
CA PHE A 241 -7.28 -4.01 -1.93
C PHE A 241 -8.50 -4.89 -1.64
N VAL A 242 -9.50 -4.88 -2.52
CA VAL A 242 -10.73 -5.67 -2.34
C VAL A 242 -10.43 -7.18 -2.31
N THR A 243 -9.54 -7.68 -3.16
CA THR A 243 -9.20 -9.12 -3.20
C THR A 243 -8.34 -9.57 -2.03
N SER A 244 -7.46 -8.70 -1.51
CA SER A 244 -6.61 -9.01 -0.36
C SER A 244 -7.31 -8.82 0.99
N PHE A 245 -8.37 -8.02 1.06
CA PHE A 245 -9.13 -7.78 2.30
C PHE A 245 -9.65 -9.07 2.97
N PRO A 246 -10.37 -9.99 2.28
CA PRO A 246 -10.84 -11.23 2.91
C PRO A 246 -9.69 -12.16 3.34
N VAL A 247 -8.57 -12.13 2.62
CA VAL A 247 -7.37 -12.91 2.97
C VAL A 247 -6.74 -12.36 4.24
N ASN A 248 -6.60 -11.03 4.37
CA ASN A 248 -6.14 -10.40 5.59
C ASN A 248 -7.08 -10.67 6.77
N TRP A 249 -8.39 -10.61 6.54
CA TRP A 249 -9.39 -10.97 7.55
C TRP A 249 -9.18 -12.39 8.07
N TRP A 250 -8.98 -13.35 7.16
CA TRP A 250 -8.75 -14.75 7.51
C TRP A 250 -7.41 -14.95 8.24
N LEU A 251 -6.32 -14.34 7.76
CA LEU A 251 -4.99 -14.45 8.37
C LEU A 251 -4.94 -13.92 9.80
N ILE A 252 -5.65 -12.81 10.06
CA ILE A 252 -5.76 -12.24 11.41
C ILE A 252 -6.61 -13.16 12.30
N ASN A 253 -7.73 -13.68 11.80
CA ASN A 253 -8.59 -14.59 12.56
C ASN A 253 -7.90 -15.92 12.89
N ALA A 254 -7.03 -16.39 12.00
CA ALA A 254 -6.22 -17.60 12.21
C ALA A 254 -5.01 -17.39 13.12
N GLY A 255 -4.76 -16.15 13.60
CA GLY A 255 -3.60 -15.81 14.44
C GLY A 255 -2.25 -15.87 13.70
N VAL A 256 -2.27 -15.91 12.37
CA VAL A 256 -1.05 -15.91 11.53
C VAL A 256 -0.52 -14.48 11.37
N LYS A 257 -1.42 -13.49 11.33
CA LYS A 257 -1.11 -12.06 11.20
C LYS A 257 -1.58 -11.31 12.45
N GLU A 258 -0.74 -10.45 12.99
CA GLU A 258 -1.07 -9.61 14.14
C GLU A 258 -2.04 -8.50 13.71
N ALA A 259 -3.04 -8.21 14.54
CA ALA A 259 -3.94 -7.08 14.34
C ALA A 259 -3.21 -5.75 14.60
N MET A 260 -3.22 -4.85 13.60
CA MET A 260 -2.61 -3.50 13.66
C MET A 260 -3.58 -2.45 14.22
#